data_AF-A0A7V9T2J1-F1
#
_entry.id   AF-A0A7V9T2J1-F1
#
_cell.length_a   1.000
_cell.length_b   1.000
_cell.length_c   1.000
_cell.angle_alpha   90.00
_cell.angle_beta   90.00
_cell.angle_gamma   90.00
#
_symmetry.space_group_name_H-M   'P 1'
#
loop_
_entity.id
_entity.type
_entity.pdbx_description
1 polymer ?
#
loop_
_entity_poly.entity_id
_entity_poly.type
_entity_poly.pdbx_seq_one_letter_code
_entity_poly.pdbx_strand_id
1 'polypeptide(L)'
;MVAGRRYWILIWYGMLLLGILGLVASVYWARRTNWRNLDEFLRGIGTILVSLGMLTLLHGVSDVIGTALLIGSVGSFVAAFVVGRRFTEPDHDHDHDHHEHGSQA
;
A
#
# COMPACT_ATOMS: atom_id res chain seq x y z
N MET A 1 5.09 32.65 14.73
CA MET A 1 4.16 31.71 14.07
C MET A 1 4.74 30.29 14.15
N VAL A 2 4.57 29.61 15.29
CA VAL A 2 5.14 28.26 15.56
C VAL A 2 4.06 27.16 15.50
N ALA A 3 2.79 27.55 15.33
CA ALA A 3 1.65 26.64 15.29
C ALA A 3 1.64 25.70 14.07
N GLY A 4 2.22 26.10 12.93
CA GLY A 4 2.21 25.30 11.71
C GLY A 4 2.97 23.97 11.84
N ARG A 5 4.18 23.98 12.43
CA ARG A 5 5.00 22.76 12.56
C ARG A 5 4.32 21.69 13.41
N ARG A 6 3.71 22.10 14.53
CA ARG A 6 3.01 21.18 15.45
C ARG A 6 1.79 20.53 14.79
N TYR A 7 1.06 21.29 13.98
CA TYR A 7 -0.06 20.78 13.20
C TYR A 7 0.38 19.73 12.17
N TRP A 8 1.46 20.01 11.43
CA TRP A 8 2.01 19.04 10.48
C TRP A 8 2.50 17.75 11.17
N ILE A 9 3.12 17.86 12.35
CA ILE A 9 3.53 16.68 13.13
C ILE A 9 2.32 15.81 13.47
N LEU A 10 1.21 16.41 13.92
CA LEU A 10 -0.03 15.67 14.23
C LEU A 10 -0.59 14.96 12.99
N ILE A 11 -0.61 15.63 11.82
CA ILE A 11 -1.05 15.01 10.56
C ILE A 11 -0.19 13.79 10.24
N TRP A 12 1.13 13.92 10.33
CA TRP A 12 2.03 12.81 10.02
C TRP A 12 1.90 11.66 11.01
N TYR A 13 1.62 11.92 12.29
CA TYR A 13 1.24 10.86 13.24
C TYR A 13 -0.10 10.20 12.89
N GLY A 14 -1.08 10.96 12.41
CA GLY A 14 -2.35 10.41 11.91
C GLY A 14 -2.14 9.48 10.72
N MET A 15 -1.34 9.91 9.73
CA MET A 15 -0.95 9.08 8.58
C MET A 15 -0.16 7.84 9.00
N LEU A 16 0.76 7.97 9.96
CA LEU A 16 1.51 6.83 10.51
C LEU A 16 0.55 5.81 11.13
N LEU A 17 -0.41 6.27 11.94
CA LEU A 17 -1.40 5.40 12.56
C LEU A 17 -2.25 4.67 11.51
N LEU A 18 -2.72 5.39 10.48
CA LEU A 18 -3.45 4.79 9.36
C LEU A 18 -2.60 3.76 8.61
N GLY A 19 -1.33 4.05 8.34
CA GLY A 19 -0.39 3.12 7.71
C GLY A 19 -0.18 1.86 8.54
N ILE A 20 -0.04 1.98 9.87
CA ILE A 20 0.08 0.84 10.77
C ILE A 20 -1.20 -0.01 10.78
N LEU A 21 -2.37 0.63 10.88
CA LEU A 21 -3.65 -0.08 10.85
C LEU A 21 -3.86 -0.83 9.53
N GLY A 22 -3.56 -0.17 8.41
CA GLY A 22 -3.61 -0.79 7.08
C GLY A 22 -2.64 -1.96 6.95
N LEU A 23 -1.41 -1.82 7.46
CA LEU A 23 -0.42 -2.90 7.47
C LEU A 23 -0.89 -4.09 8.30
N VAL A 24 -1.41 -3.85 9.50
CA VAL A 24 -1.93 -4.92 10.38
C VAL A 24 -3.09 -5.65 9.72
N ALA A 25 -4.04 -4.92 9.13
CA ALA A 25 -5.15 -5.51 8.39
C ALA A 25 -4.67 -6.34 7.19
N SER A 26 -3.70 -5.82 6.44
CA SER A 26 -3.10 -6.50 5.30
C SER A 26 -2.37 -7.78 5.73
N VAL A 27 -1.57 -7.74 6.80
CA VAL A 27 -0.89 -8.94 7.35
C VAL A 27 -1.90 -9.98 7.82
N TYR A 28 -2.97 -9.56 8.49
CA TYR A 28 -4.03 -10.45 8.94
C TYR A 28 -4.68 -11.18 7.76
N TRP A 29 -4.97 -10.46 6.68
CA TRP A 29 -5.53 -11.02 5.45
C TRP A 29 -4.52 -11.86 4.67
N ALA A 30 -3.26 -11.44 4.55
CA ALA A 30 -2.22 -12.13 3.82
C ALA A 30 -1.96 -13.54 4.36
N ARG A 31 -2.05 -13.74 5.68
CA ARG A 31 -1.97 -15.08 6.28
C ARG A 31 -3.13 -15.99 5.86
N ARG A 32 -4.30 -15.41 5.57
CA ARG A 32 -5.52 -16.16 5.24
C ARG A 32 -5.67 -16.42 3.74
N THR A 33 -5.11 -15.56 2.89
CA THR A 33 -5.25 -15.61 1.43
C THR A 33 -3.95 -15.94 0.69
N ASN A 34 -2.93 -16.46 1.39
CA ASN A 34 -1.62 -16.81 0.84
C ASN A 34 -0.92 -15.65 0.11
N TRP A 35 -0.86 -14.48 0.76
CA TRP A 35 -0.17 -13.28 0.26
C TRP A 35 -0.67 -12.69 -1.06
N ARG A 36 -1.92 -12.98 -1.46
CA ARG A 36 -2.55 -12.34 -2.63
C ARG A 36 -2.67 -10.82 -2.53
N ASN A 37 -2.59 -10.26 -1.31
CA ASN A 37 -2.72 -8.81 -1.05
C ASN A 37 -1.35 -8.15 -0.82
N LEU A 38 -0.31 -8.62 -1.51
CA LEU A 38 1.05 -8.13 -1.33
C LEU A 38 1.19 -6.65 -1.73
N ASP A 39 0.39 -6.18 -2.69
CA ASP A 39 0.33 -4.77 -3.07
C ASP A 39 -0.11 -3.88 -1.90
N GLU A 40 -1.16 -4.27 -1.17
CA GLU A 40 -1.67 -3.53 -0.01
C GLU A 40 -0.65 -3.54 1.15
N PHE A 41 0.05 -4.66 1.33
CA PHE A 41 1.13 -4.75 2.32
C PHE A 41 2.27 -3.77 2.03
N LEU A 42 2.73 -3.72 0.77
CA LEU A 42 3.75 -2.74 0.36
C LEU A 42 3.22 -1.31 0.49
N ARG A 43 1.96 -1.06 0.17
CA ARG A 43 1.34 0.26 0.33
C ARG A 43 1.33 0.73 1.79
N GLY A 44 1.06 -0.19 2.73
CA GLY A 44 1.16 0.06 4.17
C GLY A 44 2.59 0.41 4.59
N ILE A 45 3.59 -0.36 4.15
CA ILE A 45 5.01 -0.09 4.42
C ILE A 45 5.42 1.29 3.87
N GLY A 46 5.07 1.58 2.62
CA GLY A 46 5.35 2.87 1.98
C GLY A 46 4.78 4.03 2.78
N THR A 47 3.54 3.91 3.26
CA THR A 47 2.87 4.94 4.06
C THR A 47 3.57 5.18 5.40
N ILE A 48 4.02 4.12 6.07
CA ILE A 48 4.79 4.22 7.32
C ILE A 48 6.14 4.90 7.06
N LEU A 49 6.86 4.51 6.00
CA LEU A 49 8.13 5.11 5.60
C LEU A 49 8.01 6.60 5.27
N VAL A 50 6.99 7.03 4.52
CA VAL A 50 6.77 8.47 4.28
C VAL A 50 6.58 9.19 5.59
N SER A 51 5.68 8.66 6.44
CA SER A 51 5.30 9.31 7.67
C SER A 51 6.49 9.45 8.62
N LEU A 52 7.30 8.40 8.75
CA LEU A 52 8.54 8.46 9.52
C LEU A 52 9.54 9.44 8.91
N GLY A 53 9.78 9.40 7.60
CA GLY A 53 10.70 10.31 6.92
C GLY A 53 10.34 11.78 7.14
N MET A 54 9.05 12.11 6.98
CA MET A 54 8.55 13.46 7.23
C MET A 54 8.65 13.84 8.71
N LEU A 55 8.30 12.95 9.65
CA LEU A 55 8.49 13.22 11.07
C LEU A 55 9.95 13.46 11.43
N THR A 56 10.89 12.68 10.88
CA THR A 56 12.33 12.86 11.09
C THR A 56 12.82 14.23 10.60
N LEU A 57 12.39 14.66 9.41
CA LEU A 57 12.71 15.98 8.85
C LEU A 57 12.08 17.11 9.68
N LEU A 58 10.82 16.96 10.10
CA LEU A 58 10.12 17.99 10.88
C LEU A 58 10.70 18.18 12.29
N HIS A 59 11.16 17.10 12.91
CA HIS A 59 11.85 17.14 14.20
C HIS A 59 13.33 17.56 14.07
N GLY A 60 13.87 17.63 12.85
CA GLY A 60 15.26 18.03 12.60
C GLY A 60 16.29 17.02 13.13
N VAL A 61 15.92 15.73 13.23
CA VAL A 61 16.80 14.70 13.79
C VAL A 61 17.95 14.38 12.83
N SER A 62 17.65 14.18 11.55
CA SER A 62 18.64 13.94 10.50
C SER A 62 18.02 14.05 9.12
N ASP A 63 18.55 14.94 8.29
CA ASP A 63 18.10 15.10 6.89
C ASP A 63 18.40 13.87 6.04
N VAL A 64 19.54 13.21 6.30
CA VAL A 64 19.95 12.00 5.57
C VAL A 64 18.99 10.86 5.84
N ILE A 65 18.66 10.60 7.12
CA ILE A 65 17.74 9.53 7.49
C ILE A 65 16.34 9.82 6.96
N GLY A 66 15.86 11.06 7.12
CA GLY A 66 14.55 11.48 6.61
C GLY A 66 14.45 11.28 5.10
N THR A 67 15.46 11.72 4.35
CA THR A 67 15.51 11.55 2.89
C THR A 67 15.59 10.09 2.48
N ALA A 68 16.41 9.27 3.14
CA ALA A 68 16.52 7.84 2.86
C ALA A 68 15.18 7.10 3.08
N LEU A 69 14.45 7.44 4.14
CA LEU A 69 13.11 6.91 4.42
C LEU A 69 12.12 7.28 3.31
N LEU A 70 12.17 8.53 2.82
CA LEU A 70 11.33 8.98 1.71
C LEU A 70 11.64 8.25 0.41
N ILE A 71 12.93 8.07 0.07
CA ILE A 71 13.35 7.29 -1.10
C ILE A 71 12.86 5.84 -0.99
N GLY A 72 13.05 5.22 0.18
CA GLY A 72 12.57 3.86 0.45
C GLY A 72 11.06 3.74 0.30
N SER A 73 10.31 4.76 0.73
CA SER A 73 8.87 4.81 0.53
C SER A 73 8.47 4.84 -0.94
N VAL A 74 9.11 5.68 -1.76
CA VAL A 74 8.86 5.71 -3.20
C VAL A 74 9.10 4.33 -3.82
N GLY A 75 10.22 3.69 -3.47
CA GLY A 75 10.51 2.32 -3.92
C GLY A 75 9.41 1.33 -3.53
N SER A 76 8.87 1.45 -2.31
CA SER A 76 7.77 0.61 -1.82
C SER A 76 6.48 0.82 -2.61
N PHE A 77 6.09 2.05 -2.92
CA PHE A 77 4.91 2.33 -3.75
C PHE A 77 5.08 1.86 -5.19
N VAL A 78 6.28 2.04 -5.78
CA VAL A 78 6.58 1.52 -7.13
C VAL A 78 6.48 0.00 -7.14
N ALA A 79 7.05 -0.67 -6.14
CA ALA A 79 6.96 -2.12 -6.03
C ALA A 79 5.52 -2.59 -5.80
N ALA A 80 4.71 -1.88 -5.00
CA ALA A 80 3.29 -2.16 -4.84
C ALA A 80 2.55 -2.11 -6.18
N PHE A 81 2.82 -1.07 -6.99
CA PHE A 81 2.24 -0.92 -8.32
C PHE A 81 2.67 -2.04 -9.28
N VAL A 82 3.95 -2.43 -9.27
CA VAL A 82 4.46 -3.52 -10.11
C VAL A 82 3.86 -4.87 -9.72
N VAL A 83 3.74 -5.14 -8.43
CA VAL A 83 3.17 -6.39 -7.89
C VAL A 83 1.66 -6.46 -8.16
N GLY A 84 0.92 -5.38 -7.92
CA GLY A 84 -0.53 -5.33 -8.13
C GLY A 84 -0.94 -5.60 -9.59
N ARG A 85 -0.12 -5.16 -10.57
CA ARG A 85 -0.36 -5.44 -11.99
C ARG A 85 -0.34 -6.93 -12.32
N ARG A 86 0.44 -7.76 -11.61
CA ARG A 86 0.57 -9.21 -11.90
C ARG A 86 -0.65 -10.03 -11.46
N PHE A 87 -1.53 -9.48 -10.61
CA PHE A 87 -2.74 -10.16 -10.15
C PHE A 87 -4.00 -9.74 -10.90
N THR A 88 -3.89 -8.80 -11.85
CA THR A 88 -5.00 -8.29 -12.68
C THR A 88 -4.94 -8.85 -14.10
N GLU A 89 -4.45 -10.07 -14.30
CA GLU A 89 -4.73 -10.80 -15.54
C GLU A 89 -6.11 -11.45 -15.34
N PRO A 90 -7.21 -10.88 -15.88
CA PRO A 90 -8.47 -11.60 -15.92
C PRO A 90 -8.25 -12.82 -16.79
N ASP A 91 -8.65 -13.98 -16.28
CA ASP A 91 -8.83 -15.20 -17.06
C ASP A 91 -9.94 -14.91 -18.10
N HIS A 92 -9.54 -14.31 -19.21
CA HIS A 92 -10.33 -14.22 -20.43
C HIS A 92 -9.95 -15.44 -21.24
N ASP A 93 -10.45 -16.60 -20.84
CA ASP A 93 -10.46 -17.75 -21.73
C ASP A 93 -11.77 -18.53 -21.61
N HIS A 94 -12.53 -18.44 -22.70
CA HIS A 94 -13.52 -19.37 -23.23
C HIS A 94 -14.57 -19.99 -22.30
N ASP A 95 -15.75 -19.33 -22.25
CA ASP A 95 -17.02 -20.06 -22.35
C ASP A 95 -17.90 -19.39 -23.42
N HIS A 96 -17.32 -19.29 -24.62
CA HIS A 96 -18.09 -19.44 -25.84
C HIS A 96 -18.20 -20.96 -26.10
N ASP A 97 -19.40 -21.39 -26.48
CA ASP A 97 -19.72 -22.72 -27.03
C ASP A 97 -20.22 -23.78 -26.04
N HIS A 98 -21.41 -23.55 -25.46
CA HIS A 98 -22.45 -24.59 -25.41
C HIS A 98 -23.86 -23.96 -25.45
N HIS A 99 -24.12 -23.20 -26.52
CA HIS A 99 -25.46 -23.24 -27.10
C HIS A 99 -25.64 -24.64 -27.75
N GLU A 100 -26.86 -25.15 -27.70
CA GLU A 100 -27.34 -26.35 -28.40
C GLU A 100 -27.21 -27.70 -27.66
N HIS A 101 -27.94 -27.85 -26.56
CA HIS A 101 -28.68 -29.11 -26.36
C HIS A 101 -30.10 -28.85 -25.87
N GLY A 102 -31.06 -29.07 -26.77
CA GLY A 102 -32.30 -29.75 -26.43
C GLY A 102 -33.55 -28.91 -26.21
N SER A 103 -34.61 -29.35 -26.91
CA SER A 103 -36.01 -29.35 -26.46
C SER A 103 -36.90 -28.18 -26.87
N GLN A 104 -37.30 -28.15 -28.14
CA GLN A 104 -38.68 -27.91 -28.59
C GLN A 104 -38.83 -28.62 -29.95
N ALA A 105 -39.86 -29.37 -30.32
CA ALA A 105 -41.03 -29.97 -29.70
C ALA A 105 -41.46 -31.11 -30.64
#